data_AF-A0A1H3HQ27-F1
#
_entry.id   AF-A0A1H3HQ27-F1
#
_cell.length_a   1.000
_cell.length_b   1.000
_cell.length_c   1.000
_cell.angle_alpha   90.00
_cell.angle_beta   90.00
_cell.angle_gamma   90.00
#
_symmetry.space_group_name_H-M   'P 1'
#
loop_
_entity.id
_entity.type
_entity.pdbx_description
1 polymer ?
#
loop_
_entity_poly.entity_id
_entity_poly.type
_entity_poly.pdbx_seq_one_letter_code
_entity_poly.pdbx_strand_id
1 'polypeptide(L)'
;MKKIPSGMDAIESDSAIVEVELHQCRDWLGNSFTDDGWYVFKELVNEYRQNHRLRYEKSILKTYYQIFQPETLEEALFGDGSRNLQPLNSGWVPFPWNEKLNGSTDYLAGTRKKVSGCQHFGPNSDHFGRKEFIRTILIYRRLLTKGYQPEKYHDGYIRGIFMRNSSDYRFKVMSGQHRLAALHSLGYNSLHVKVGKKRVIDIHDIDDWPHVKNGLYPLSVAEAVFHHYFVHNGKEKAQLLGLV
;
A
#
# COMPACT_ATOMS: atom_id res chain seq x y z
N MET A 1 -19.18 5.72 26.28
CA MET A 1 -18.38 4.99 25.27
C MET A 1 -16.94 5.45 25.38
N LYS A 2 -15.96 4.53 25.37
CA LYS A 2 -14.54 4.91 25.38
C LYS A 2 -14.21 5.54 24.03
N LYS A 3 -13.63 6.74 24.02
CA LYS A 3 -13.24 7.44 22.78
C LYS A 3 -12.22 6.58 22.02
N ILE A 4 -12.43 6.36 20.72
CA ILE A 4 -11.46 5.66 19.88
C ILE A 4 -10.29 6.62 19.63
N PRO A 5 -9.03 6.22 19.89
CA PRO A 5 -7.87 7.06 19.62
C PRO A 5 -7.74 7.38 18.13
N SER A 6 -7.38 8.62 17.80
CA SER A 6 -7.22 9.12 16.43
C SER A 6 -5.97 10.01 16.31
N GLY A 7 -5.52 10.31 15.08
CA GLY A 7 -4.36 11.19 14.85
C GLY A 7 -3.06 10.68 15.49
N MET A 8 -2.26 11.57 16.07
CA MET A 8 -1.03 11.17 16.78
C MET A 8 -1.33 10.41 18.09
N ASP A 9 -2.43 10.70 18.78
CA ASP A 9 -2.86 9.93 19.97
C ASP A 9 -3.11 8.46 19.61
N ALA A 10 -3.55 8.21 18.36
CA ALA A 10 -3.70 6.86 17.87
C ALA A 10 -2.39 6.09 17.80
N ILE A 11 -1.21 6.73 17.77
CA ILE A 11 0.13 6.11 17.66
C ILE A 11 0.69 5.73 19.03
N GLU A 12 0.43 6.54 20.05
CA GLU A 12 0.90 6.31 21.43
C GLU A 12 -0.07 5.45 22.27
N SER A 13 -1.28 5.23 21.77
CA SER A 13 -2.31 4.47 22.49
C SER A 13 -2.06 2.95 22.53
N ASP A 14 -2.41 2.29 23.64
CA ASP A 14 -2.44 0.82 23.74
C ASP A 14 -3.63 0.14 23.03
N SER A 15 -4.59 0.90 22.51
CA SER A 15 -5.73 0.34 21.78
C SER A 15 -5.30 -0.34 20.48
N ALA A 16 -5.80 -1.57 20.28
CA ALA A 16 -5.64 -2.31 19.03
C ALA A 16 -6.54 -1.76 17.91
N ILE A 17 -7.64 -1.07 18.25
CA ILE A 17 -8.53 -0.42 17.29
C ILE A 17 -8.37 1.09 17.42
N VAL A 18 -8.08 1.74 16.30
CA VAL A 18 -7.86 3.18 16.21
C VAL A 18 -8.56 3.73 14.98
N GLU A 19 -8.82 5.03 14.99
CA GLU A 19 -9.30 5.75 13.83
C GLU A 19 -8.13 6.37 13.07
N VAL A 20 -8.15 6.22 11.75
CA VAL A 20 -7.18 6.86 10.85
C VAL A 20 -7.91 7.58 9.75
N GLU A 21 -7.41 8.76 9.41
CA GLU A 21 -7.81 9.49 8.21
C GLU A 21 -7.38 8.73 6.95
N LEU A 22 -8.25 8.65 5.96
CA LEU A 22 -8.02 7.91 4.72
C LEU A 22 -6.87 8.52 3.91
N HIS A 23 -6.73 9.85 3.93
CA HIS A 23 -5.61 10.55 3.28
C HIS A 23 -4.23 10.21 3.89
N GLN A 24 -4.20 9.67 5.11
CA GLN A 24 -2.96 9.19 5.75
C GLN A 24 -2.60 7.76 5.37
N CYS A 25 -3.52 7.01 4.75
CA CYS A 25 -3.28 5.63 4.36
C CYS A 25 -2.36 5.53 3.15
N ARG A 26 -1.42 4.59 3.19
CA ARG A 26 -0.50 4.28 2.09
C ARG A 26 -0.47 2.78 1.82
N ASP A 27 -0.42 2.38 0.57
CA ASP A 27 -0.26 0.96 0.21
C ASP A 27 1.19 0.48 0.44
N TRP A 28 1.52 -0.71 -0.05
CA TRP A 28 2.87 -1.25 0.06
C TRP A 28 3.94 -0.45 -0.72
N LEU A 29 3.55 0.34 -1.72
CA LEU A 29 4.43 1.15 -2.56
C LEU A 29 4.36 2.66 -2.25
N GLY A 30 3.67 3.06 -1.18
CA GLY A 30 3.47 4.48 -0.85
C GLY A 30 2.40 5.17 -1.69
N ASN A 31 1.54 4.43 -2.38
CA ASN A 31 0.44 5.00 -3.15
C ASN A 31 -0.71 5.43 -2.20
N SER A 32 -1.35 6.57 -2.50
CA SER A 32 -2.52 7.04 -1.76
C SER A 32 -3.84 6.54 -2.36
N PHE A 33 -4.84 6.38 -1.51
CA PHE A 33 -6.19 5.92 -1.86
C PHE A 33 -7.18 7.08 -2.09
N THR A 34 -6.74 8.32 -1.87
CA THR A 34 -7.52 9.56 -2.05
C THR A 34 -7.29 10.21 -3.41
N ASP A 35 -7.98 11.32 -3.69
CA ASP A 35 -7.95 12.02 -4.98
C ASP A 35 -6.69 12.86 -5.22
N ASP A 36 -5.96 13.22 -4.15
CA ASP A 36 -4.66 13.89 -4.26
C ASP A 36 -3.56 12.95 -4.77
N GLY A 37 -3.75 11.64 -4.66
CA GLY A 37 -2.83 10.62 -5.17
C GLY A 37 -3.47 9.60 -6.11
N TRP A 38 -2.77 8.48 -6.34
CA TRP A 38 -3.19 7.50 -7.32
C TRP A 38 -3.00 6.07 -6.84
N TYR A 39 -4.04 5.24 -6.99
CA TYR A 39 -4.01 3.82 -6.67
C TYR A 39 -4.91 3.01 -7.61
N VAL A 40 -4.38 1.93 -8.18
CA VAL A 40 -5.05 1.20 -9.27
C VAL A 40 -6.43 0.65 -8.90
N PHE A 41 -6.64 0.14 -7.68
CA PHE A 41 -7.97 -0.37 -7.31
C PHE A 41 -8.97 0.75 -7.02
N LYS A 42 -8.51 1.95 -6.63
CA LYS A 42 -9.38 3.13 -6.52
C LYS A 42 -9.88 3.52 -7.92
N GLU A 43 -8.96 3.60 -8.88
CA GLU A 43 -9.33 3.91 -10.27
C GLU A 43 -10.22 2.84 -10.88
N LEU A 44 -9.98 1.56 -10.60
CA LEU A 44 -10.87 0.49 -11.04
C LEU A 44 -12.30 0.67 -10.51
N VAL A 45 -12.45 1.04 -9.23
CA VAL A 45 -13.79 1.29 -8.66
C VAL A 45 -14.43 2.50 -9.34
N ASN A 46 -13.67 3.58 -9.57
CA ASN A 46 -14.17 4.77 -10.26
C ASN A 46 -14.61 4.46 -11.70
N GLU A 47 -13.81 3.72 -12.45
CA GLU A 47 -14.14 3.26 -13.82
C GLU A 47 -15.40 2.38 -13.81
N TYR A 48 -15.50 1.45 -12.87
CA TYR A 48 -16.68 0.61 -12.72
C TYR A 48 -17.93 1.42 -12.35
N ARG A 49 -17.82 2.48 -11.53
CA ARG A 49 -18.94 3.38 -11.19
C ARG A 49 -19.47 4.14 -12.40
N GLN A 50 -18.60 4.50 -13.33
CA GLN A 50 -18.98 5.16 -14.59
C GLN A 50 -19.55 4.16 -15.60
N ASN A 51 -19.09 2.91 -15.58
CA ASN A 51 -19.54 1.86 -16.48
C ASN A 51 -19.75 0.51 -15.76
N HIS A 52 -20.99 0.22 -15.38
CA HIS A 52 -21.33 -1.02 -14.67
C HIS A 52 -21.18 -2.30 -15.53
N ARG A 53 -20.97 -2.16 -16.85
CA ARG A 53 -20.68 -3.26 -17.79
C ARG A 53 -19.19 -3.43 -18.07
N LEU A 54 -18.34 -2.75 -17.30
CA LEU A 54 -16.89 -2.86 -17.40
C LEU A 54 -16.44 -4.33 -17.33
N ARG A 55 -15.49 -4.69 -18.20
CA ARG A 55 -14.85 -6.00 -18.24
C ARG A 55 -13.37 -5.83 -17.94
N TYR A 56 -12.77 -6.82 -17.27
CA TYR A 56 -11.35 -6.80 -16.92
C TYR A 56 -10.45 -6.43 -18.12
N GLU A 57 -10.66 -7.06 -19.28
CA GLU A 57 -9.89 -6.82 -20.52
C GLU A 57 -9.82 -5.36 -20.96
N LYS A 58 -10.82 -4.54 -20.58
CA LYS A 58 -10.94 -3.14 -20.95
C LYS A 58 -10.70 -2.19 -19.77
N SER A 59 -10.30 -2.73 -18.62
CA SER A 59 -10.19 -1.96 -17.37
C SER A 59 -8.80 -1.37 -17.18
N ILE A 60 -8.73 -0.28 -16.43
CA ILE A 60 -7.48 0.34 -15.99
C ILE A 60 -6.56 -0.65 -15.26
N LEU A 61 -7.13 -1.63 -14.55
CA LEU A 61 -6.36 -2.68 -13.87
C LEU A 61 -5.58 -3.56 -14.86
N LYS A 62 -6.19 -3.92 -15.99
CA LYS A 62 -5.53 -4.72 -17.04
C LYS A 62 -4.39 -3.92 -17.67
N THR A 63 -4.64 -2.66 -18.01
CA THR A 63 -3.62 -1.74 -18.54
C THR A 63 -2.46 -1.60 -17.57
N TYR A 64 -2.75 -1.32 -16.29
CA TYR A 64 -1.73 -1.16 -15.24
C TYR A 64 -0.83 -2.40 -15.12
N TYR A 65 -1.40 -3.61 -15.04
CA TYR A 65 -0.61 -4.84 -14.97
C TYR A 65 0.19 -5.15 -16.25
N GLN A 66 -0.18 -4.57 -17.39
CA GLN A 66 0.60 -4.74 -18.62
C GLN A 66 1.79 -3.79 -18.68
N ILE A 67 1.64 -2.56 -18.19
CA ILE A 67 2.67 -1.52 -18.35
C ILE A 67 3.60 -1.40 -17.14
N PHE A 68 3.10 -1.62 -15.92
CA PHE A 68 3.92 -1.51 -14.72
C PHE A 68 4.42 -2.88 -14.30
N GLN A 69 5.66 -3.19 -14.73
CA GLN A 69 6.34 -4.47 -14.46
C GLN A 69 7.75 -4.23 -13.88
N PRO A 70 7.87 -3.62 -12.69
CA PRO A 70 9.17 -3.31 -12.11
C PRO A 70 9.98 -4.59 -11.87
N GLU A 71 11.28 -4.54 -12.13
CA GLU A 71 12.21 -5.65 -11.87
C GLU A 71 12.91 -5.52 -10.51
N THR A 72 12.91 -4.31 -9.96
CA THR A 72 13.62 -3.92 -8.74
C THR A 72 12.68 -3.22 -7.75
N LEU A 73 13.03 -3.24 -6.46
CA LEU A 73 12.29 -2.45 -5.46
C LEU A 73 12.45 -0.94 -5.73
N GLU A 74 13.57 -0.52 -6.32
CA GLU A 74 13.78 0.85 -6.75
C GLU A 74 12.72 1.30 -7.77
N GLU A 75 12.58 0.56 -8.87
CA GLU A 75 11.55 0.84 -9.89
C GLU A 75 10.14 0.78 -9.31
N ALA A 76 9.88 -0.15 -8.39
CA ALA A 76 8.58 -0.32 -7.79
C ALA A 76 8.15 0.91 -6.95
N LEU A 77 9.09 1.48 -6.19
CA LEU A 77 8.87 2.65 -5.36
C LEU A 77 8.88 3.93 -6.19
N PHE A 78 9.91 4.14 -7.01
CA PHE A 78 10.18 5.43 -7.65
C PHE A 78 9.70 5.54 -9.10
N GLY A 79 9.21 4.44 -9.69
CA GLY A 79 8.69 4.40 -11.06
C GLY A 79 9.77 4.12 -12.12
N ASP A 80 11.05 4.25 -11.77
CA ASP A 80 12.20 3.92 -12.61
C ASP A 80 13.40 3.47 -11.78
N GLY A 81 14.42 2.91 -12.44
CA GLY A 81 15.69 2.48 -11.85
C GLY A 81 16.85 3.47 -12.07
N SER A 82 16.54 4.74 -12.35
CA SER A 82 17.56 5.72 -12.77
C SER A 82 18.47 6.17 -11.61
N ARG A 83 17.98 6.06 -10.38
CA ARG A 83 18.68 6.55 -9.18
C ARG A 83 19.83 5.63 -8.75
N ASN A 84 19.86 4.38 -9.22
CA ASN A 84 20.91 3.39 -8.95
C ASN A 84 21.20 3.19 -7.45
N LEU A 85 20.16 3.17 -6.62
CA LEU A 85 20.26 3.08 -5.17
C LEU A 85 20.47 1.62 -4.73
N GLN A 86 21.65 1.28 -4.22
CA GLN A 86 21.91 -0.03 -3.60
C GLN A 86 21.31 -0.10 -2.18
N PRO A 87 20.65 -1.20 -1.78
CA PRO A 87 20.49 -2.46 -2.52
C PRO A 87 19.21 -2.52 -3.39
N LEU A 88 18.45 -1.43 -3.48
CA LEU A 88 17.13 -1.39 -4.13
C LEU A 88 17.18 -1.74 -5.62
N ASN A 89 18.25 -1.36 -6.33
CA ASN A 89 18.45 -1.63 -7.76
C ASN A 89 18.97 -3.05 -8.06
N SER A 90 19.25 -3.86 -7.04
CA SER A 90 19.74 -5.23 -7.22
C SER A 90 18.64 -6.28 -7.40
N GLY A 91 17.38 -5.87 -7.31
CA GLY A 91 16.20 -6.73 -7.45
C GLY A 91 15.19 -6.42 -6.35
N TRP A 92 14.50 -7.46 -5.87
CA TRP A 92 13.64 -7.35 -4.71
C TRP A 92 14.46 -7.58 -3.45
N VAL A 93 14.29 -6.69 -2.48
CA VAL A 93 14.97 -6.72 -1.17
C VAL A 93 13.95 -6.36 -0.08
N PRO A 94 14.13 -6.79 1.17
CA PRO A 94 13.24 -6.42 2.26
C PRO A 94 13.32 -4.92 2.57
N PHE A 95 12.22 -4.32 3.06
CA PHE A 95 12.25 -2.94 3.53
C PHE A 95 13.19 -2.76 4.72
N PRO A 96 13.83 -1.57 4.90
CA PRO A 96 14.83 -1.33 5.94
C PRO A 96 14.43 -1.78 7.37
N TRP A 97 13.16 -1.61 7.72
CA TRP A 97 12.58 -1.86 9.06
C TRP A 97 12.00 -3.29 9.28
N ASN A 98 12.12 -4.19 8.30
CA ASN A 98 11.57 -5.55 8.41
C ASN A 98 12.44 -6.44 9.34
N GLU A 99 11.81 -7.14 10.29
CA GLU A 99 12.52 -7.99 11.29
C GLU A 99 12.99 -9.35 10.75
N LYS A 100 12.35 -9.83 9.68
CA LYS A 100 12.69 -11.10 9.05
C LYS A 100 12.60 -10.94 7.54
N LEU A 101 13.38 -11.75 6.83
CA LEU A 101 13.12 -12.17 5.46
C LEU A 101 11.94 -13.17 5.46
N ASN A 102 10.71 -12.76 5.81
CA ASN A 102 9.55 -13.64 5.86
C ASN A 102 8.40 -13.24 4.89
N GLY A 103 8.24 -14.09 3.86
CA GLY A 103 7.32 -14.15 2.69
C GLY A 103 6.00 -13.35 2.67
N SER A 104 5.44 -13.00 1.51
CA SER A 104 5.55 -13.53 0.15
C SER A 104 6.49 -12.76 -0.80
N THR A 105 6.95 -11.58 -0.40
CA THR A 105 7.97 -10.81 -1.12
C THR A 105 9.39 -11.20 -0.73
N ASP A 106 9.60 -11.87 0.42
CA ASP A 106 10.93 -12.35 0.81
C ASP A 106 11.37 -13.63 0.10
N TYR A 107 10.48 -14.31 -0.65
CA TYR A 107 10.91 -15.29 -1.66
C TYR A 107 11.70 -14.63 -2.81
N LEU A 108 11.64 -13.30 -2.92
CA LEU A 108 12.29 -12.52 -3.97
C LEU A 108 13.54 -11.79 -3.46
N ALA A 109 13.73 -11.71 -2.14
CA ALA A 109 14.91 -11.12 -1.54
C ALA A 109 16.19 -11.78 -2.12
N GLY A 110 16.90 -11.04 -2.98
CA GLY A 110 18.09 -11.55 -3.68
C GLY A 110 17.85 -12.34 -4.97
N THR A 111 16.62 -12.33 -5.52
CA THR A 111 16.33 -12.93 -6.83
C THR A 111 15.76 -11.90 -7.80
N ARG A 112 16.25 -11.89 -9.04
CA ARG A 112 15.61 -11.18 -10.17
C ARG A 112 14.39 -11.91 -10.72
N LYS A 113 13.80 -12.87 -9.99
CA LYS A 113 12.68 -13.66 -10.51
C LYS A 113 11.46 -12.76 -10.68
N LYS A 114 10.86 -12.84 -11.86
CA LYS A 114 9.61 -12.14 -12.20
C LYS A 114 8.53 -12.51 -11.18
N VAL A 115 8.05 -11.52 -10.44
CA VAL A 115 6.96 -11.73 -9.47
C VAL A 115 5.68 -11.95 -10.27
N SER A 116 5.04 -13.11 -10.08
CA SER A 116 3.71 -13.36 -10.65
C SER A 116 2.71 -13.49 -9.51
N GLY A 117 1.48 -13.02 -9.72
CA GLY A 117 0.44 -13.02 -8.68
C GLY A 117 0.61 -11.91 -7.64
N CYS A 118 1.28 -10.82 -8.00
CA CYS A 118 1.39 -9.64 -7.16
C CYS A 118 0.22 -8.69 -7.42
N GLN A 119 -0.50 -8.27 -6.38
CA GLN A 119 -1.59 -7.29 -6.54
C GLN A 119 -1.09 -5.86 -6.80
N HIS A 120 0.19 -5.58 -6.55
CA HIS A 120 0.75 -4.23 -6.61
C HIS A 120 1.27 -3.83 -7.99
N PHE A 121 1.63 -4.79 -8.83
CA PHE A 121 2.24 -4.58 -10.14
C PHE A 121 2.16 -5.87 -10.97
N GLY A 122 2.45 -5.74 -12.27
CA GLY A 122 2.48 -6.85 -13.20
C GLY A 122 3.88 -7.41 -13.46
N PRO A 123 4.00 -8.36 -14.40
CA PRO A 123 2.90 -8.95 -15.13
C PRO A 123 2.13 -9.93 -14.26
N ASN A 124 0.82 -9.99 -14.48
CA ASN A 124 -0.03 -11.01 -13.91
C ASN A 124 -0.71 -11.80 -15.01
N SER A 125 -1.04 -13.06 -14.72
CA SER A 125 -1.90 -13.83 -15.60
C SER A 125 -3.29 -13.19 -15.67
N ASP A 126 -3.98 -13.37 -16.79
CA ASP A 126 -5.36 -12.89 -16.94
C ASP A 126 -6.29 -13.51 -15.90
N HIS A 127 -6.04 -14.75 -15.51
CA HIS A 127 -6.77 -15.40 -14.42
C HIS A 127 -6.63 -14.65 -13.09
N PHE A 128 -5.40 -14.28 -12.72
CA PHE A 128 -5.15 -13.50 -11.51
C PHE A 128 -5.80 -12.11 -11.60
N GLY A 129 -5.59 -11.39 -12.70
CA GLY A 129 -6.17 -10.06 -12.87
C GLY A 129 -7.69 -10.05 -12.86
N ARG A 130 -8.35 -11.04 -13.49
CA ARG A 130 -9.81 -11.22 -13.40
C ARG A 130 -10.27 -11.48 -11.96
N LYS A 131 -9.54 -12.28 -11.18
CA LYS A 131 -9.86 -12.50 -9.77
C LYS A 131 -9.82 -11.21 -8.96
N GLU A 132 -8.77 -10.41 -9.13
CA GLU A 132 -8.63 -9.12 -8.43
C GLU A 132 -9.68 -8.10 -8.88
N PHE A 133 -10.02 -8.08 -10.17
CA PHE A 133 -11.12 -7.29 -10.74
C PHE A 133 -12.46 -7.63 -10.07
N ILE A 134 -12.83 -8.92 -10.07
CA ILE A 134 -14.08 -9.41 -9.48
C ILE A 134 -14.11 -9.13 -7.97
N ARG A 135 -13.02 -9.45 -7.26
CA ARG A 135 -12.89 -9.22 -5.82
C ARG A 135 -13.11 -7.76 -5.45
N THR A 136 -12.48 -6.83 -6.19
CA THR A 136 -12.60 -5.39 -5.93
C THR A 136 -14.04 -4.91 -6.12
N ILE A 137 -14.68 -5.29 -7.23
CA ILE A 137 -16.07 -4.88 -7.52
C ILE A 137 -17.07 -5.48 -6.53
N LEU A 138 -16.89 -6.75 -6.15
CA LEU A 138 -17.76 -7.39 -5.14
C LEU A 138 -17.63 -6.72 -3.78
N ILE A 139 -16.41 -6.35 -3.37
CA ILE A 139 -16.19 -5.59 -2.14
C ILE A 139 -16.87 -4.22 -2.22
N TYR A 140 -16.68 -3.48 -3.31
CA TYR A 140 -17.36 -2.20 -3.52
C TYR A 140 -18.88 -2.32 -3.41
N ARG A 141 -19.50 -3.26 -4.14
CA ARG A 141 -20.96 -3.48 -4.09
C ARG A 141 -21.46 -3.87 -2.69
N ARG A 142 -20.69 -4.67 -1.95
CA ARG A 142 -21.03 -5.05 -0.58
C ARG A 142 -20.95 -3.86 0.37
N LEU A 143 -19.91 -3.05 0.27
CA LEU A 143 -19.75 -1.85 1.09
C LEU A 143 -20.81 -0.79 0.75
N LEU A 144 -21.15 -0.63 -0.53
CA LEU A 144 -22.22 0.26 -0.97
C LEU A 144 -23.58 -0.10 -0.33
N THR A 145 -23.87 -1.40 -0.20
CA THR A 145 -25.18 -1.86 0.29
C THR A 145 -25.25 -2.07 1.80
N LYS A 146 -24.12 -2.36 2.47
CA LYS A 146 -24.09 -2.72 3.89
C LYS A 146 -23.24 -1.79 4.76
N GLY A 147 -22.48 -0.89 4.15
CA GLY A 147 -21.50 -0.06 4.85
C GLY A 147 -20.29 -0.84 5.35
N TYR A 148 -19.37 -0.12 5.99
CA TYR A 148 -18.21 -0.72 6.65
C TYR A 148 -18.58 -1.23 8.04
N GLN A 149 -18.55 -2.55 8.24
CA GLN A 149 -18.92 -3.22 9.50
C GLN A 149 -17.82 -4.20 9.93
N PRO A 150 -16.61 -3.71 10.23
CA PRO A 150 -15.46 -4.55 10.49
C PRO A 150 -15.63 -5.53 11.65
N GLU A 151 -16.41 -5.15 12.66
CA GLU A 151 -16.70 -5.94 13.86
C GLU A 151 -17.50 -7.21 13.59
N LYS A 152 -18.24 -7.27 12.47
CA LYS A 152 -19.06 -8.43 12.11
C LYS A 152 -18.28 -9.57 11.44
N TYR A 153 -17.00 -9.37 11.15
CA TYR A 153 -16.19 -10.34 10.43
C TYR A 153 -14.84 -10.55 11.10
N HIS A 154 -14.39 -11.81 11.19
CA HIS A 154 -13.11 -12.17 11.81
C HIS A 154 -11.90 -11.41 11.23
N ASP A 155 -11.89 -11.13 9.92
CA ASP A 155 -10.89 -10.30 9.24
C ASP A 155 -11.46 -8.97 8.72
N GLY A 156 -12.48 -8.44 9.41
CA GLY A 156 -13.25 -7.29 8.96
C GLY A 156 -12.58 -5.94 9.12
N TYR A 157 -11.58 -5.81 10.00
CA TYR A 157 -10.77 -4.59 10.12
C TYR A 157 -9.73 -4.49 9.02
N ILE A 158 -9.49 -3.28 8.51
CA ILE A 158 -8.29 -2.96 7.72
C ILE A 158 -7.12 -2.95 8.70
N ARG A 159 -5.96 -3.49 8.29
CA ARG A 159 -4.80 -3.65 9.19
C ARG A 159 -3.59 -2.91 8.64
N GLY A 160 -2.77 -2.40 9.54
CA GLY A 160 -1.57 -1.67 9.15
C GLY A 160 -0.65 -1.37 10.32
N ILE A 161 0.38 -0.60 10.01
CA ILE A 161 1.39 -0.10 10.94
C ILE A 161 1.56 1.41 10.70
N PHE A 162 1.80 2.17 11.76
CA PHE A 162 2.13 3.57 11.64
C PHE A 162 3.58 3.73 11.15
N MET A 163 3.80 4.69 10.27
CA MET A 163 5.10 5.27 9.99
C MET A 163 5.06 6.70 10.51
N ARG A 164 5.98 7.11 11.38
CA ARG A 164 5.94 8.47 11.97
C ARG A 164 7.26 9.22 11.77
N ASN A 165 7.13 10.52 11.53
CA ASN A 165 8.21 11.48 11.70
C ASN A 165 7.82 12.48 12.81
N SER A 166 8.62 13.51 13.03
CA SER A 166 8.43 14.45 14.14
C SER A 166 7.13 15.27 14.07
N SER A 167 6.53 15.43 12.88
CA SER A 167 5.37 16.31 12.67
C SER A 167 4.13 15.62 12.09
N ASP A 168 4.28 14.42 11.53
CA ASP A 168 3.25 13.77 10.73
C ASP A 168 3.40 12.24 10.77
N TYR A 169 2.37 11.53 10.28
CA TYR A 169 2.37 10.09 10.19
C TYR A 169 1.73 9.59 8.88
N ARG A 170 2.05 8.35 8.51
CA ARG A 170 1.33 7.58 7.51
C ARG A 170 0.87 6.26 8.11
N PHE A 171 -0.27 5.77 7.66
CA PHE A 171 -0.76 4.43 8.01
C PHE A 171 -0.48 3.48 6.85
N LYS A 172 0.59 2.69 6.96
CA LYS A 172 0.97 1.71 5.94
C LYS A 172 0.05 0.50 6.02
N VAL A 173 -0.79 0.34 5.00
CA VAL A 173 -1.83 -0.69 4.94
C VAL A 173 -1.22 -2.05 4.61
N MET A 174 -1.32 -2.98 5.55
CA MET A 174 -0.82 -4.35 5.44
C MET A 174 -1.91 -5.34 5.00
N SER A 175 -3.20 -5.05 5.28
CA SER A 175 -4.33 -5.85 4.81
C SER A 175 -5.58 -5.00 4.62
N GLY A 176 -6.40 -5.36 3.64
CA GLY A 176 -7.69 -4.72 3.36
C GLY A 176 -7.65 -3.59 2.32
N GLN A 177 -6.65 -3.55 1.45
CA GLN A 177 -6.47 -2.48 0.46
C GLN A 177 -7.65 -2.33 -0.51
N HIS A 178 -8.29 -3.42 -0.94
CA HIS A 178 -9.51 -3.33 -1.77
C HIS A 178 -10.69 -2.69 -1.03
N ARG A 179 -10.81 -2.96 0.28
CA ARG A 179 -11.84 -2.32 1.12
C ARG A 179 -11.55 -0.84 1.19
N LEU A 180 -10.29 -0.45 1.45
CA LEU A 180 -9.91 0.95 1.52
C LEU A 180 -10.17 1.70 0.20
N ALA A 181 -9.79 1.13 -0.94
CA ALA A 181 -10.06 1.70 -2.26
C ALA A 181 -11.55 1.92 -2.51
N ALA A 182 -12.39 0.96 -2.13
CA ALA A 182 -13.84 1.10 -2.25
C ALA A 182 -14.44 2.12 -1.27
N LEU A 183 -13.90 2.22 -0.04
CA LEU A 183 -14.39 3.17 0.97
C LEU A 183 -14.17 4.62 0.55
N HIS A 184 -13.02 4.94 -0.06
CA HIS A 184 -12.79 6.27 -0.63
C HIS A 184 -13.86 6.63 -1.66
N SER A 185 -14.11 5.73 -2.63
CA SER A 185 -15.14 5.96 -3.66
C SER A 185 -16.57 6.08 -3.08
N LEU A 186 -16.81 5.66 -1.84
CA LEU A 186 -18.06 5.80 -1.12
C LEU A 186 -18.12 7.05 -0.22
N GLY A 187 -17.08 7.89 -0.22
CA GLY A 187 -17.05 9.16 0.50
C GLY A 187 -16.59 9.07 1.96
N TYR A 188 -15.91 7.98 2.36
CA TYR A 188 -15.33 7.88 3.69
C TYR A 188 -14.07 8.74 3.79
N ASN A 189 -13.97 9.55 4.84
CA ASN A 189 -12.79 10.37 5.11
C ASN A 189 -11.88 9.76 6.19
N SER A 190 -12.44 8.97 7.09
CA SER A 190 -11.73 8.24 8.15
C SER A 190 -12.33 6.84 8.32
N LEU A 191 -11.60 5.95 9.00
CA LEU A 191 -12.05 4.59 9.28
C LEU A 191 -11.40 4.00 10.53
N HIS A 192 -12.12 3.06 11.15
CA HIS A 192 -11.55 2.24 12.22
C HIS A 192 -10.67 1.13 11.63
N VAL A 193 -9.42 1.10 12.05
CA VAL A 193 -8.42 0.11 11.63
C VAL A 193 -7.89 -0.66 12.83
N LYS A 194 -7.26 -1.81 12.55
CA LYS A 194 -6.60 -2.64 13.55
C LYS A 194 -5.08 -2.56 13.40
N VAL A 195 -4.40 -2.19 14.48
CA VAL A 195 -2.93 -2.19 14.55
C VAL A 195 -2.40 -3.49 15.17
N GLY A 196 -1.22 -3.91 14.70
CA GLY A 196 -0.52 -5.08 15.23
C GLY A 196 0.28 -4.77 16.49
N LYS A 197 1.04 -5.78 16.97
CA LYS A 197 1.97 -5.63 18.11
C LYS A 197 3.11 -4.65 17.78
N LYS A 198 3.73 -4.81 16.61
CA LYS A 198 4.62 -3.80 16.05
C LYS A 198 3.74 -2.67 15.52
N ARG A 199 3.75 -1.56 16.24
CA ARG A 199 2.74 -0.50 16.10
C ARG A 199 3.21 0.65 15.24
N VAL A 200 4.51 0.97 15.35
CA VAL A 200 5.12 2.14 14.72
C VAL A 200 6.48 1.77 14.13
N ILE A 201 6.79 2.39 12.99
CA ILE A 201 8.11 2.55 12.41
C ILE A 201 8.43 4.04 12.55
N ASP A 202 9.35 4.37 13.43
CA ASP A 202 9.80 5.75 13.65
C ASP A 202 11.10 6.01 12.90
N ILE A 203 11.16 7.16 12.22
CA ILE A 203 12.39 7.62 11.56
C ILE A 203 13.51 7.89 12.55
N HIS A 204 13.20 8.26 13.81
CA HIS A 204 14.22 8.48 14.83
C HIS A 204 14.92 7.18 15.26
N ASP A 205 14.32 6.02 14.96
CA ASP A 205 14.89 4.70 15.27
C ASP A 205 15.68 4.12 14.07
N ILE A 206 16.00 4.92 13.05
CA ILE A 206 16.53 4.42 11.78
C ILE A 206 17.84 3.64 11.91
N ASP A 207 18.73 4.05 12.82
CA ASP A 207 19.99 3.36 13.08
C ASP A 207 19.78 1.96 13.68
N ASP A 208 18.64 1.73 14.32
CA ASP A 208 18.25 0.45 14.92
C ASP A 208 17.39 -0.42 13.99
N TRP A 209 17.02 0.08 12.80
CA TRP A 209 16.28 -0.72 11.86
C TRP A 209 17.10 -1.96 11.42
N PRO A 210 16.50 -3.16 11.36
CA PRO A 210 17.25 -4.40 11.21
C PRO A 210 18.21 -4.43 10.02
N HIS A 211 17.81 -3.85 8.88
CA HIS A 211 18.64 -3.85 7.67
C HIS A 211 19.53 -2.63 7.51
N VAL A 212 19.39 -1.61 8.36
CA VAL A 212 20.39 -0.54 8.52
C VAL A 212 21.50 -1.04 9.45
N LYS A 213 21.11 -1.57 10.61
CA LYS A 213 22.01 -2.10 11.64
C LYS A 213 22.92 -3.23 11.15
N ASN A 214 22.42 -4.08 10.24
CA ASN A 214 23.19 -5.18 9.67
C ASN A 214 24.03 -4.79 8.43
N GLY A 215 23.98 -3.54 7.98
CA GLY A 215 24.74 -3.02 6.84
C GLY A 215 24.16 -3.32 5.46
N LEU A 216 22.97 -3.92 5.33
CA LEU A 216 22.33 -4.14 4.03
C LEU A 216 21.92 -2.83 3.36
N TYR A 217 21.41 -1.87 4.15
CA TYR A 217 21.04 -0.54 3.69
C TYR A 217 22.03 0.51 4.20
N PRO A 218 22.61 1.33 3.31
CA PRO A 218 23.15 2.63 3.72
C PRO A 218 22.05 3.49 4.35
N LEU A 219 22.40 4.27 5.38
CA LEU A 219 21.46 5.12 6.11
C LEU A 219 20.65 6.03 5.17
N SER A 220 21.33 6.71 4.24
CA SER A 220 20.69 7.61 3.27
C SER A 220 19.68 6.93 2.34
N VAL A 221 19.89 5.64 2.02
CA VAL A 221 18.95 4.87 1.19
C VAL A 221 17.73 4.45 2.03
N ALA A 222 17.94 4.05 3.29
CA ALA A 222 16.83 3.76 4.20
C ALA A 222 15.97 5.00 4.47
N GLU A 223 16.58 6.18 4.65
CA GLU A 223 15.87 7.46 4.74
C GLU A 223 15.05 7.74 3.49
N ALA A 224 15.64 7.60 2.29
CA ALA A 224 14.94 7.82 1.03
C ALA A 224 13.71 6.91 0.88
N VAL A 225 13.82 5.64 1.26
CA VAL A 225 12.71 4.67 1.24
C VAL A 225 11.62 5.06 2.24
N PHE A 226 11.98 5.54 3.43
CA PHE A 226 11.01 5.99 4.43
C PHE A 226 10.28 7.25 3.96
N HIS A 227 11.03 8.27 3.54
CA HIS A 227 10.48 9.55 3.11
C HIS A 227 9.62 9.44 1.85
N HIS A 228 9.84 8.42 1.02
CA HIS A 228 8.97 8.12 -0.12
C HIS A 228 7.49 8.08 0.26
N TYR A 229 7.13 7.50 1.41
CA TYR A 229 5.74 7.40 1.88
C TYR A 229 5.12 8.74 2.28
N PHE A 230 5.95 9.73 2.57
CA PHE A 230 5.52 11.06 3.01
C PHE A 230 5.50 12.06 1.86
N VAL A 231 6.44 11.93 0.92
CA VAL A 231 6.64 12.86 -0.20
C VAL A 231 5.78 12.49 -1.41
N HIS A 232 5.70 11.20 -1.75
CA HIS A 232 4.97 10.75 -2.93
C HIS A 232 3.63 10.13 -2.54
N ASN A 233 2.71 10.10 -3.50
CA ASN A 233 1.38 9.53 -3.30
C ASN A 233 0.88 8.69 -4.49
N GLY A 234 1.79 8.35 -5.42
CA GLY A 234 1.55 7.46 -6.55
C GLY A 234 1.13 8.18 -7.83
N LYS A 235 0.75 9.47 -7.76
CA LYS A 235 0.35 10.26 -8.92
C LYS A 235 1.50 10.48 -9.89
N GLU A 236 2.70 10.71 -9.35
CA GLU A 236 3.93 10.90 -10.12
C GLU A 236 4.23 9.66 -10.96
N LYS A 237 4.11 8.48 -10.33
CA LYS A 237 4.27 7.19 -11.02
C LYS A 237 3.19 6.96 -12.08
N ALA A 238 1.94 7.30 -11.77
CA ALA A 238 0.85 7.17 -12.75
C ALA A 238 1.07 8.05 -13.99
N GLN A 239 1.58 9.27 -13.81
CA GLN A 239 1.96 10.17 -14.90
C GLN A 239 3.10 9.60 -15.75
N LEU A 240 4.16 9.09 -15.10
CA LEU A 240 5.28 8.45 -15.80
C LEU A 240 4.82 7.25 -16.65
N LEU A 241 3.79 6.53 -16.20
CA LEU A 241 3.20 5.40 -16.90
C LEU A 241 2.13 5.79 -17.94
N GLY A 242 1.79 7.08 -18.07
CA GLY A 242 0.75 7.56 -18.99
C GLY A 242 -0.67 7.11 -18.61
N LEU A 243 -0.94 6.92 -17.32
CA LEU A 243 -2.24 6.49 -16.80
C LEU A 243 -3.16 7.66 -16.42
N VAL A 244 -2.60 8.86 -16.28
CA VAL A 244 -3.27 10.14 -15.96
C VAL A 244 -2.60 11.31 -16.65
#